data_AF-A0A847FWL2-F1
#
_entry.id   AF-A0A847FWL2-F1
#
_cell.length_a   1.000
_cell.length_b   1.000
_cell.length_c   1.000
_cell.angle_alpha   90.00
_cell.angle_beta   90.00
_cell.angle_gamma   90.00
#
_symmetry.space_group_name_H-M   'P 1'
#
loop_
_entity.id
_entity.type
_entity.pdbx_description
1 polymer ?
#
loop_
_entity_poly.entity_id
_entity_poly.type
_entity_poly.pdbx_seq_one_letter_code
_entity_poly.pdbx_strand_id
1 'polypeptide(L)' 'MDQLISPAELADALSSPNPPVVIDVRSKEAYRAGHIPGARHIPGDRLEASLDQIPRDRPVVTY' A
#
# COMPACT_ATOMS: atom_id res chain seq x y z
N MET A 1 -13.03 5.40 9.02
CA MET A 1 -12.27 5.29 10.29
C MET A 1 -10.85 5.01 9.85
N ASP A 2 -9.99 6.01 9.93
CA ASP A 2 -8.61 5.89 9.46
C ASP A 2 -7.83 5.12 10.51
N GLN A 3 -7.68 3.81 10.30
CA GLN A 3 -6.82 3.00 11.14
C GLN A 3 -5.39 3.16 10.66
N LEU A 4 -4.57 3.82 11.49
CA LEU A 4 -3.13 3.86 11.31
C LEU A 4 -2.53 2.55 11.80
N ILE A 5 -1.50 2.09 11.10
CA ILE A 5 -0.67 0.93 11.47
C ILE A 5 0.78 1.39 11.52
N SER A 6 1.55 0.90 12.49
CA SER A 6 2.98 1.18 12.58
C SER A 6 3.77 0.38 11.52
N PRO A 7 5.00 0.79 11.18
CA PRO A 7 5.85 0.03 10.28
C PRO A 7 6.14 -1.41 10.77
N ALA A 8 6.25 -1.61 12.08
CA ALA A 8 6.49 -2.93 12.67
C ALA A 8 5.28 -3.85 12.48
N GLU A 9 4.08 -3.35 12.79
CA GLU A 9 2.83 -4.10 12.59
C GLU A 9 2.59 -4.40 11.11
N LEU A 10 2.94 -3.47 10.20
CA LEU A 10 2.87 -3.74 8.76
C LEU A 10 3.85 -4.85 8.34
N ALA A 11 5.08 -4.85 8.86
CA ALA A 11 6.05 -5.90 8.55
C ALA A 11 5.58 -7.29 9.02
N ASP A 12 4.97 -7.37 10.21
CA ASP A 12 4.37 -8.60 10.71
C ASP A 12 3.19 -9.06 9.84
N ALA A 13 2.30 -8.13 9.45
CA ALA A 13 1.15 -8.42 8.60
C ALA A 13 1.55 -8.92 7.20
N LEU A 14 2.64 -8.37 6.63
CA LEU A 14 3.20 -8.80 5.34
C LEU A 14 3.75 -10.23 5.36
N SER A 15 4.06 -10.76 6.54
CA SER A 15 4.55 -12.13 6.71
C SER A 15 3.42 -13.15 6.92
N SER A 16 2.15 -12.70 6.93
CA SER A 16 0.99 -13.56 7.15
C SER A 16 0.57 -14.33 5.87
N PRO A 17 -0.22 -15.41 5.99
CA PRO A 17 -0.75 -16.15 4.84
C PRO A 17 -1.68 -15.33 3.92
N ASN A 18 -2.27 -14.24 4.43
CA ASN A 18 -3.11 -13.33 3.67
C ASN A 18 -2.65 -11.87 3.91
N PRO A 19 -1.53 -11.47 3.29
CA PRO A 19 -0.93 -10.17 3.55
C PRO A 19 -1.79 -9.03 2.98
N PRO A 20 -1.73 -7.83 3.59
CA PRO A 20 -2.43 -6.67 3.07
C PRO A 20 -1.86 -6.24 1.70
N VAL A 21 -2.67 -5.54 0.92
CA VAL A 21 -2.17 -4.85 -0.28
C VAL A 21 -1.51 -3.55 0.16
N VAL A 22 -0.27 -3.36 -0.23
CA VAL A 22 0.47 -2.11 0.02
C VAL A 22 0.43 -1.24 -1.23
N ILE A 23 -0.02 0.00 -1.07
CA ILE A 23 -0.05 1.01 -2.13
C ILE A 23 0.87 2.17 -1.74
N ASP A 24 1.93 2.37 -2.51
CA ASP A 24 2.80 3.54 -2.37
C ASP A 24 2.15 4.71 -3.13
N VAL A 25 1.73 5.74 -2.40
CA VAL A 25 1.06 6.92 -2.97
C VAL A 25 1.99 8.10 -3.20
N ARG A 26 3.28 7.92 -2.91
CA ARG A 26 4.32 8.94 -3.08
C ARG A 26 4.62 9.19 -4.56
N SER A 27 5.55 10.11 -4.83
CA SER A 27 5.98 10.41 -6.20
C SER A 27 6.65 9.20 -6.86
N LYS A 28 6.67 9.21 -8.21
CA LYS A 28 7.33 8.17 -9.01
C LYS A 28 8.83 8.10 -8.73
N GLU A 29 9.45 9.24 -8.44
CA GLU A 29 10.86 9.35 -8.10
C GLU A 29 11.15 8.69 -6.75
N ALA A 30 10.31 8.93 -5.73
CA ALA A 30 10.43 8.31 -4.41
C ALA A 30 10.24 6.79 -4.48
N TYR A 31 9.23 6.32 -5.21
CA TYR A 31 9.01 4.89 -5.44
C TYR A 31 10.22 4.23 -6.11
N ARG A 32 10.79 4.87 -7.14
CA ARG A 32 11.98 4.36 -7.85
C ARG A 32 13.25 4.38 -7.00
N ALA A 33 13.40 5.37 -6.13
CA ALA A 33 14.53 5.45 -5.21
C ALA A 33 14.49 4.34 -4.14
N GLY A 34 13.30 3.87 -3.78
CA GLY A 34 13.08 2.73 -2.91
C GLY A 34 11.64 2.66 -2.41
N HIS A 35 11.12 1.45 -2.30
CA HIS A 35 9.75 1.17 -1.84
C HIS A 35 9.71 -0.18 -1.12
N ILE A 36 8.61 -0.43 -0.40
CA ILE A 36 8.37 -1.72 0.26
C ILE A 36 8.24 -2.81 -0.83
N PRO A 37 9.02 -3.91 -0.78
CA PRO A 37 8.91 -4.98 -1.76
C PRO A 37 7.47 -5.49 -1.92
N GLY A 38 6.99 -5.57 -3.17
CA GLY A 38 5.62 -5.97 -3.49
C GLY A 38 4.59 -4.83 -3.45
N ALA A 39 4.97 -3.62 -3.03
CA ALA A 39 4.07 -2.46 -3.07
C ALA A 39 3.73 -2.05 -4.51
N ARG A 40 2.46 -1.74 -4.74
CA ARG A 40 1.97 -1.18 -6.00
C ARG A 40 2.07 0.34 -5.97
N HIS A 41 2.64 0.95 -7.01
CA HIS A 41 2.69 2.40 -7.12
C HIS A 41 1.40 2.96 -7.71
N ILE A 42 0.68 3.76 -6.94
CA ILE A 42 -0.48 4.53 -7.42
C ILE A 42 -0.36 5.93 -6.79
N PRO A 43 0.12 6.95 -7.53
CA PRO A 43 0.21 8.31 -7.03
C PRO A 43 -1.10 8.77 -6.37
N GLY A 44 -1.01 9.50 -5.26
CA GLY A 44 -2.19 9.90 -4.49
C GLY A 44 -3.25 10.67 -5.30
N ASP A 45 -2.81 11.49 -6.26
CA ASP A 45 -3.68 12.22 -7.19
C ASP A 45 -4.42 11.31 -8.20
N ARG A 46 -4.02 10.04 -8.32
CA ARG A 46 -4.64 9.03 -9.20
C ARG A 46 -5.32 7.90 -8.44
N LEU A 47 -5.26 7.91 -7.11
CA LEU A 47 -5.77 6.82 -6.29
C LEU A 47 -7.28 6.64 -6.45
N GLU A 48 -8.04 7.73 -6.42
CA GLU A 48 -9.50 7.72 -6.55
C GLU A 48 -9.95 7.13 -7.90
N ALA A 49 -9.27 7.51 -8.99
CA ALA A 49 -9.54 6.97 -10.33
C ALA A 49 -9.09 5.51 -10.50
N SER A 50 -8.32 4.97 -9.54
CA SER A 50 -7.75 3.62 -9.60
C SER A 50 -8.40 2.65 -8.62
N LEU A 51 -9.45 3.05 -7.89
CA LEU A 51 -10.10 2.22 -6.87
C LEU A 51 -10.59 0.87 -7.40
N ASP A 52 -11.01 0.80 -8.65
CA ASP A 52 -11.47 -0.45 -9.30
C ASP A 52 -10.35 -1.46 -9.50
N GLN A 53 -9.09 -1.03 -9.44
CA GLN A 53 -7.92 -1.88 -9.56
C GLN A 53 -7.42 -2.41 -8.20
N ILE A 54 -8.05 -2.01 -7.10
CA ILE A 54 -7.65 -2.35 -5.73
C ILE A 54 -8.53 -3.51 -5.23
N PRO A 55 -7.92 -4.64 -4.81
CA PRO A 55 -8.66 -5.75 -4.22
C PRO A 55 -9.47 -5.30 -3.00
N ARG A 56 -10.69 -5.82 -2.88
CA ARG A 56 -11.60 -5.53 -1.75
C ARG A 56 -11.76 -6.70 -0.78
N ASP A 57 -11.06 -7.80 -1.04
CA ASP A 57 -11.10 -9.05 -0.27
C ASP A 57 -10.10 -9.09 0.90
N ARG A 58 -9.24 -8.08 1.02
CA ARG A 58 -8.20 -7.99 2.05
C ARG A 58 -7.88 -6.53 2.40
N PRO A 59 -7.22 -6.27 3.55
CA PRO A 59 -6.88 -4.91 3.96
C PRO A 59 -5.94 -4.22 2.96
N VAL A 60 -6.05 -2.90 2.88
CA VAL A 60 -5.21 -2.04 2.05
C VAL A 60 -4.49 -1.06 2.96
N VAL A 61 -3.18 -0.93 2.77
CA VAL A 61 -2.33 0.02 3.51
C VAL A 61 -1.68 0.97 2.51
N THR A 62 -1.84 2.26 2.73
CA THR A 62 -1.22 3.32 1.91
C THR A 62 -0.08 3.97 2.67
N TYR A 63 0.98 4.40 1.97
CA TYR A 63 2.06 5.18 2.56
C TYR A 63 2.74 6.12 1.54
#